data_AF-A0A847CXQ3-F1
#
_entry.id   AF-A0A847CXQ3-F1
#
_cell.length_a   1.000
_cell.length_b   1.000
_cell.length_c   1.000
_cell.angle_alpha   90.00
_cell.angle_beta   90.00
_cell.angle_gamma   90.00
#
_symmetry.space_group_name_H-M   'P 1'
#
loop_
_entity.id
_entity.type
_entity.pdbx_description
1 polymer ?
#
loop_
_entity_poly.entity_id
_entity_poly.type
_entity_poly.pdbx_seq_one_letter_code
_entity_poly.pdbx_strand_id
1 'polypeptide(L)'
;MHELFVTVVEFVATIIEFMGLFVVIYAVGRSFWDLIFVEKFDFLLAQKDLILNGGLSTALEIFLAAEILKTLTADSFTKLIQVGGLVVIRIAIALLVHWEGEQKEKLLTPEEIEEFEHQLL
;
A
#
# COMPACT_ATOMS: atom_id res chain seq x y z
N MET A 1 29.77 15.33 15.23
CA MET A 1 29.66 14.11 14.40
C MET A 1 28.28 13.49 14.49
N HIS A 2 27.72 13.26 15.69
CA HIS A 2 26.40 12.63 15.85
C HIS A 2 25.23 13.52 15.37
N GLU A 3 25.22 14.81 15.71
CA GLU A 3 24.23 15.82 15.24
C GLU A 3 24.10 15.87 13.70
N LEU A 4 25.24 15.78 13.00
CA LEU A 4 25.30 15.81 11.54
C LEU A 4 24.67 14.55 10.93
N PHE A 5 24.93 13.39 11.52
CA PHE A 5 24.32 12.13 11.12
C PHE A 5 22.80 12.15 11.30
N VAL A 6 22.33 12.61 12.47
CA VAL A 6 20.89 12.70 12.77
C VAL A 6 20.18 13.60 11.76
N THR A 7 20.73 14.79 11.52
CA THR A 7 20.16 15.76 10.58
C THR A 7 20.05 15.19 9.17
N VAL A 8 21.09 14.49 8.70
CA VAL A 8 21.10 13.90 7.35
C VAL A 8 20.07 12.79 7.22
N VAL A 9 20.01 11.88 8.20
CA VAL A 9 19.06 10.76 8.17
C VAL A 9 17.61 11.25 8.23
N GLU A 10 17.30 12.21 9.10
CA GLU A 10 15.96 12.81 9.18
C GLU A 10 15.58 13.55 7.88
N PHE A 11 16.53 14.26 7.26
CA PHE A 11 16.30 14.92 5.98
C PHE A 11 15.99 13.91 4.86
N VAL A 12 16.77 12.82 4.77
CA VAL A 12 16.53 11.76 3.79
C VAL A 12 15.19 11.06 4.04
N ALA A 13 14.86 10.74 5.29
CA ALA A 13 13.58 10.15 5.65
C ALA A 13 12.41 11.04 5.21
N THR A 14 12.50 12.34 5.45
CA THR A 14 11.50 13.32 5.02
C THR A 14 11.30 13.31 3.51
N ILE A 15 12.38 13.25 2.72
CA ILE A 15 12.29 13.16 1.25
C ILE A 15 11.56 11.89 0.83
N ILE A 16 11.86 10.75 1.46
CA ILE A 16 11.22 9.47 1.15
C ILE A 16 9.72 9.52 1.50
N GLU A 17 9.32 10.18 2.60
CA GLU A 17 7.90 10.41 2.90
C GLU A 17 7.22 11.24 1.81
N PHE A 18 7.86 12.29 1.29
CA PHE A 18 7.31 13.06 0.18
C PHE A 18 7.12 12.22 -1.09
N MET A 19 8.03 11.29 -1.38
CA MET A 19 7.85 10.35 -2.48
C MET A 19 6.63 9.44 -2.27
N GLY A 20 6.47 8.89 -1.06
CA GLY A 20 5.32 8.05 -0.71
C GLY A 20 4.02 8.83 -0.84
N LEU A 21 3.99 10.07 -0.36
CA LEU A 21 2.85 10.98 -0.50
C LEU A 21 2.51 11.24 -1.98
N PHE A 22 3.51 11.48 -2.82
CA PHE A 22 3.28 11.70 -4.25
C PHE A 22 2.62 10.49 -4.93
N VAL A 23 3.08 9.28 -4.60
CA VAL A 23 2.48 8.03 -5.12
C VAL A 23 1.03 7.89 -4.68
N VAL A 24 0.71 8.16 -3.40
CA VAL A 24 -0.69 8.15 -2.91
C VAL A 24 -1.55 9.14 -3.68
N ILE A 25 -1.08 10.38 -3.82
CA ILE A 25 -1.83 11.44 -4.52
C ILE A 25 -2.11 11.03 -5.96
N TYR A 26 -1.12 10.49 -6.65
CA TYR A 26 -1.28 10.03 -8.03
C TYR A 26 -2.28 8.87 -8.14
N ALA A 27 -2.12 7.83 -7.31
CA ALA A 27 -2.99 6.65 -7.32
C ALA A 27 -4.44 7.03 -7.01
N VAL A 28 -4.67 7.75 -5.91
CA VAL A 28 -6.01 8.22 -5.52
C VAL A 28 -6.61 9.15 -6.56
N GLY A 29 -5.83 10.10 -7.08
CA GLY A 29 -6.31 11.03 -8.10
C GLY A 29 -6.73 10.33 -9.38
N ARG A 30 -5.96 9.32 -9.81
CA ARG A 30 -6.29 8.51 -10.99
C ARG A 30 -7.54 7.66 -10.78
N SER A 31 -7.59 6.93 -9.66
CA SER A 31 -8.72 6.08 -9.31
C SER A 31 -10.02 6.88 -9.11
N PHE A 32 -9.92 8.06 -8.53
CA PHE A 32 -11.06 8.97 -8.37
C PHE A 32 -11.57 9.49 -9.71
N TRP A 33 -10.67 9.78 -10.65
CA TRP A 33 -11.05 10.15 -12.01
C TRP A 33 -11.79 9.01 -12.71
N ASP A 34 -11.25 7.79 -12.65
CA ASP A 34 -11.84 6.63 -13.28
C ASP A 34 -13.22 6.28 -12.64
N LEU A 35 -13.36 6.39 -11.32
CA LEU A 35 -14.63 6.22 -10.61
C LEU A 35 -15.73 7.17 -11.11
N ILE A 36 -15.41 8.46 -11.28
CA ILE A 36 -16.40 9.47 -11.67
C ILE A 36 -16.74 9.39 -13.15
N PHE A 37 -15.72 9.32 -14.01
CA PHE A 37 -15.89 9.51 -15.46
C PHE A 37 -16.08 8.20 -16.22
N VAL A 38 -15.57 7.08 -15.72
CA VAL A 38 -15.64 5.77 -16.39
C VAL A 38 -16.70 4.90 -15.72
N GLU A 39 -16.64 4.75 -14.41
CA GLU A 39 -17.45 3.78 -13.65
C GLU A 39 -18.78 4.35 -13.14
N LYS A 40 -19.02 5.65 -13.30
CA LYS A 40 -20.28 6.34 -12.93
C LYS A 40 -20.73 6.06 -11.49
N PHE A 41 -19.80 6.09 -10.53
CA PHE A 41 -20.03 5.81 -9.11
C PHE A 41 -20.37 4.35 -8.77
N ASP A 42 -19.97 3.39 -9.61
CA ASP A 42 -20.02 1.98 -9.24
C ASP A 42 -18.84 1.61 -8.31
N PHE A 43 -19.10 1.62 -7.01
CA PHE A 43 -18.10 1.31 -5.99
C PHE A 43 -17.62 -0.15 -5.99
N LEU A 44 -18.35 -1.09 -6.63
CA LEU A 44 -17.93 -2.49 -6.72
C LEU A 44 -16.80 -2.66 -7.74
N LEU A 45 -16.80 -1.86 -8.81
CA LEU A 45 -15.71 -1.81 -9.79
C LEU A 45 -14.48 -1.12 -9.18
N ALA A 46 -14.68 -0.02 -8.46
CA ALA A 46 -13.61 0.69 -7.76
C ALA A 46 -12.90 -0.15 -6.68
N GLN A 47 -13.58 -1.12 -6.05
CA GLN A 47 -12.92 -2.04 -5.11
C GLN A 47 -11.87 -2.92 -5.80
N LYS A 48 -12.03 -3.19 -7.10
CA LYS A 48 -11.10 -3.99 -7.92
C LYS A 48 -10.03 -3.14 -8.61
N ASP A 49 -9.95 -1.84 -8.29
CA ASP A 49 -8.98 -0.95 -8.92
C ASP A 49 -7.54 -1.34 -8.58
N LEU A 50 -6.87 -1.93 -9.57
CA LEU A 50 -5.48 -2.37 -9.49
C LEU A 50 -4.52 -1.18 -9.33
N ILE A 51 -4.87 -0.01 -9.86
CA ILE A 51 -4.05 1.21 -9.75
C ILE A 51 -4.10 1.72 -8.31
N LEU A 52 -5.29 1.76 -7.71
CA LEU A 52 -5.44 2.18 -6.32
C LEU A 52 -4.72 1.21 -5.37
N ASN A 53 -4.98 -0.09 -5.51
CA ASN A 53 -4.42 -1.10 -4.62
C ASN A 53 -2.89 -1.20 -4.76
N GLY A 54 -2.38 -1.22 -5.99
CA GLY A 54 -0.94 -1.24 -6.24
C GLY A 54 -0.24 0.05 -5.81
N GLY A 55 -0.84 1.20 -6.11
CA GLY A 55 -0.32 2.51 -5.73
C GLY A 55 -0.29 2.72 -4.23
N LEU A 56 -1.35 2.33 -3.52
CA LEU A 56 -1.36 2.34 -2.05
C LEU A 56 -0.28 1.39 -1.50
N SER A 57 -0.21 0.13 -1.94
CA SER A 57 0.81 -0.82 -1.48
C SER A 57 2.23 -0.26 -1.64
N THR A 58 2.52 0.34 -2.79
CA THR A 58 3.83 0.93 -3.10
C THR A 58 4.14 2.11 -2.18
N ALA A 59 3.17 3.00 -1.96
CA ALA A 59 3.34 4.12 -1.03
C ALA A 59 3.55 3.65 0.42
N LEU A 60 2.87 2.57 0.82
CA LEU A 60 3.06 1.99 2.15
C LEU A 60 4.50 1.53 2.34
N GLU A 61 5.08 0.80 1.39
CA GLU A 61 6.48 0.35 1.44
C GLU A 61 7.47 1.52 1.52
N ILE A 62 7.23 2.60 0.76
CA ILE A 62 8.06 3.81 0.80
C ILE A 62 8.01 4.46 2.19
N PHE A 63 6.82 4.59 2.77
CA PHE A 63 6.67 5.12 4.13
C PHE A 63 7.37 4.23 5.15
N LEU A 64 7.33 2.90 5.00
CA LEU A 64 8.07 1.99 5.87
C LEU A 64 9.58 2.23 5.80
N ALA A 65 10.13 2.47 4.60
CA ALA A 65 11.54 2.76 4.43
C ALA A 65 11.96 4.08 5.12
N ALA A 66 11.16 5.14 4.96
CA ALA A 66 11.39 6.41 5.66
C ALA A 66 11.36 6.22 7.19
N GLU A 67 10.45 5.38 7.63
CA GLU A 67 10.22 5.12 9.04
C GLU A 67 11.36 4.31 9.66
N ILE A 68 11.88 3.30 8.96
CA ILE A 68 13.10 2.58 9.33
C ILE A 68 14.29 3.55 9.48
N LEU A 69 14.44 4.52 8.57
CA LEU A 69 15.52 5.51 8.69
C LEU A 69 15.38 6.36 9.97
N LYS A 70 14.17 6.82 10.31
CA LYS A 70 13.91 7.55 11.56
C LYS A 70 14.18 6.72 12.81
N THR A 71 14.09 5.38 12.74
CA THR A 71 14.49 4.52 13.86
C THR A 71 16.00 4.53 14.13
N LEU A 72 16.84 4.81 13.13
CA LEU A 72 18.30 4.85 13.29
C LEU A 72 18.79 6.04 14.12
N THR A 73 17.96 7.08 14.26
CA THR A 73 18.25 8.31 15.02
C THR A 73 17.36 8.46 16.25
N ALA A 74 16.48 7.49 16.52
CA ALA A 74 15.51 7.57 17.60
C ALA A 74 16.15 7.25 18.96
N ASP A 75 16.40 8.27 19.77
CA ASP A 75 16.92 8.12 21.14
C ASP A 75 15.86 7.68 22.17
N SER A 76 14.58 7.61 21.80
CA SER A 76 13.47 7.28 22.72
C SER A 76 12.59 6.14 22.19
N PHE A 77 12.48 5.07 22.98
CA PHE A 77 11.62 3.90 22.73
C PHE A 77 10.15 4.26 22.48
N THR A 78 9.67 5.41 22.96
CA THR A 78 8.30 5.87 22.72
C THR A 78 8.04 6.23 21.26
N LYS A 79 9.02 6.84 20.57
CA LYS A 79 8.91 7.17 19.14
C LYS A 79 8.93 5.90 18.28
N LEU A 80 9.76 4.92 18.67
CA LEU A 80 9.86 3.60 18.01
C LEU A 80 8.53 2.82 18.05
N ILE A 81 7.76 2.90 19.14
CA ILE A 81 6.50 2.15 19.30
C ILE A 81 5.36 2.71 18.44
N GLN A 82 5.20 4.04 18.37
CA GLN A 82 4.13 4.66 17.56
C GLN A 82 4.29 4.31 16.07
N VAL A 83 5.53 4.35 15.65
CA VAL A 83 6.03 4.04 14.32
C VAL A 83 5.92 2.55 14.00
N GLY A 84 6.47 1.70 14.86
CA GLY A 84 6.47 0.24 14.69
C GLY A 84 5.06 -0.36 14.70
N GLY A 85 4.14 0.22 15.49
CA GLY A 85 2.73 -0.20 15.51
C GLY A 85 2.07 -0.06 14.13
N LEU A 86 2.29 1.05 13.43
CA LEU A 86 1.78 1.26 12.08
C LEU A 86 2.34 0.24 11.08
N VAL A 87 3.63 -0.09 11.19
CA VAL A 87 4.30 -1.09 10.33
C VAL A 87 3.72 -2.48 10.54
N VAL A 88 3.59 -2.89 11.81
CA VAL A 88 3.05 -4.20 12.17
C VAL A 88 1.61 -4.36 11.70
N ILE A 89 0.78 -3.33 11.87
CA ILE A 89 -0.60 -3.32 11.37
C ILE A 89 -0.63 -3.47 9.85
N ARG A 90 0.27 -2.80 9.11
CA ARG A 90 0.34 -2.92 7.64
C ARG A 90 0.70 -4.32 7.19
N ILE A 91 1.68 -4.96 7.83
CA ILE A 91 2.06 -6.35 7.52
C ILE A 91 0.89 -7.29 7.83
N ALA A 92 0.23 -7.11 8.97
CA ALA A 92 -0.90 -7.94 9.36
C ALA A 92 -2.08 -7.83 8.36
N ILE A 93 -2.42 -6.62 7.93
CA ILE A 93 -3.50 -6.40 6.94
C ILE A 93 -3.11 -6.97 5.57
N ALA A 94 -1.90 -6.75 5.10
CA ALA A 94 -1.44 -7.27 3.81
C ALA A 94 -1.48 -8.81 3.76
N LEU A 95 -1.06 -9.47 4.85
CA LEU A 95 -1.15 -10.93 4.98
C LEU A 95 -2.60 -11.43 5.01
N LEU A 96 -3.50 -10.70 5.69
CA LEU A 96 -4.93 -10.99 5.72
C LEU A 96 -5.55 -10.97 4.32
N VAL A 97 -5.24 -9.94 3.53
CA VAL A 97 -5.73 -9.81 2.15
C VAL A 97 -5.17 -10.92 1.25
N HIS A 98 -3.90 -11.30 1.42
CA HIS A 98 -3.32 -12.40 0.64
C HIS A 98 -3.98 -13.75 0.95
N TRP A 99 -4.23 -14.03 2.23
CA TRP A 99 -4.96 -15.22 2.65
C TRP A 99 -6.42 -15.25 2.16
N GLU A 100 -7.09 -14.10 2.08
CA GLU A 100 -8.41 -14.02 1.43
C GLU A 100 -8.35 -14.33 -0.07
N GLY A 101 -7.26 -13.92 -0.74
CA GLY A 101 -7.01 -14.23 -2.15
C GLY A 101 -6.90 -15.72 -2.42
N GLU A 102 -6.04 -16.43 -1.67
CA GLU A 102 -5.83 -17.88 -1.83
C GLU A 102 -7.11 -18.71 -1.57
N GLN A 103 -8.00 -18.23 -0.69
CA GLN A 103 -9.28 -18.89 -0.40
C GLN A 103 -10.26 -18.78 -1.57
N LYS A 104 -10.32 -17.62 -2.22
CA LYS A 104 -11.24 -17.39 -3.36
C LYS A 104 -10.87 -18.21 -4.59
N GLU A 105 -9.57 -18.41 -4.82
CA GLU A 105 -9.06 -19.23 -5.93
C GLU A 105 -9.39 -20.73 -5.74
N LYS A 106 -9.37 -21.23 -4.50
CA LYS A 106 -9.71 -22.64 -4.20
C LYS A 106 -11.20 -22.97 -4.26
N LEU A 107 -12.07 -21.96 -4.25
CA LEU A 107 -13.53 -22.14 -4.32
C LEU A 107 -14.06 -22.17 -5.76
N LEU A 108 -13.25 -21.75 -6.74
CA LEU A 108 -13.55 -21.90 -8.16
C LEU A 108 -13.14 -23.31 -8.57
N THR A 109 -14.12 -24.13 -8.94
CA THR A 109 -13.84 -25.46 -9.49
C THR A 109 -13.19 -25.32 -10.88
N PRO A 110 -12.28 -26.22 -11.29
CA PRO A 110 -11.66 -26.16 -12.62
C PRO A 110 -12.68 -26.09 -13.77
N GLU A 111 -13.88 -26.65 -13.56
CA GLU A 111 -15.01 -26.64 -14.48
C GLU A 111 -15.61 -25.23 -14.68
N GLU A 112 -15.67 -24.40 -13.63
CA GLU A 112 -16.18 -23.01 -13.71
C GLU A 112 -15.20 -22.05 -14.40
N ILE A 113 -13.90 -22.33 -14.32
CA ILE A 113 -12.85 -21.55 -15.01
C ILE A 113 -12.91 -21.79 -16.51
N GLU A 114 -13.11 -23.05 -16.92
CA GLU A 114 -13.26 -23.43 -18.34
C GLU A 114 -14.55 -22.86 -18.94
N GLU A 115 -15.64 -22.80 -18.17
CA GLU A 115 -16.91 -22.18 -18.59
C GLU A 115 -16.82 -20.65 -18.72
N PHE A 116 -16.04 -19.98 -17.86
CA PHE A 116 -15.78 -18.54 -17.95
C PHE A 116 -14.89 -18.18 -19.16
N GLU A 117 -13.88 -19.00 -19.47
CA GLU A 117 -13.05 -18.81 -20.68
C GLU A 117 -13.85 -19.03 -21.96
N HIS A 118 -14.77 -20.01 -21.97
CA HIS A 118 -15.62 -20.29 -23.13
C HIS A 118 -16.70 -19.24 -23.39
N GLN A 119 -17.05 -18.41 -22.41
CA GLN A 119 -17.96 -17.26 -22.57
C GLN A 119 -17.25 -15.97 -23.03
N LEU A 120 -15.92 -15.90 -22.93
CA LEU A 120 -15.11 -14.75 -23.34
C LEU A 120 -14.52 -14.87 -24.77
N LEU A 121 -14.71 -16.01 -25.43
CA LEU A 121 -14.39 -16.28 -26.85
C LEU A 121 -15.66 -16.42 -27.69
#